data_AF-A0A2V5VW15-F1
#
_entry.id   AF-A0A2V5VW15-F1
#
_cell.length_a   1.000
_cell.length_b   1.000
_cell.length_c   1.000
_cell.angle_alpha   90.00
_cell.angle_beta   90.00
_cell.angle_gamma   90.00
#
_symmetry.space_group_name_H-M   'P 1'
#
loop_
_entity.id
_entity.type
_entity.pdbx_description
1 polymer ?
#
loop_
_entity_poly.entity_id
_entity_poly.type
_entity_poly.pdbx_seq_one_letter_code
_entity_poly.pdbx_strand_id
1 'polypeptide(L)'
;EGYFVGVEDPTFFDARCTRFLGVNYDDLVKRTLEGGSDDEILEWCFGRGRRPSAEEIGIWNAFLSKRGWRDEASADLEAAKKRSGLGDRVDIQTWIDLHDAEEGRTPRK
;
A
#
# COMPACT_ATOMS: atom_id res chain seq x y z
N GLU A 1 15.76 -11.80 3.23
CA GLU A 1 14.53 -11.99 4.04
C GLU A 1 14.02 -10.59 4.38
N GLY A 2 12.83 -10.18 3.91
CA GLY A 2 12.40 -8.80 4.12
C GLY A 2 11.29 -8.31 3.19
N TYR A 3 10.40 -9.17 2.72
CA TYR A 3 9.19 -8.71 2.06
C TYR A 3 8.08 -8.67 3.11
N PHE A 4 7.51 -7.50 3.32
CA PHE A 4 6.43 -7.26 4.26
C PHE A 4 5.14 -7.95 3.77
N VAL A 5 5.01 -9.25 4.02
CA VAL A 5 3.92 -10.13 3.53
C VAL A 5 2.54 -9.82 4.12
N GLY A 6 2.26 -8.60 4.57
CA GLY A 6 0.93 -8.14 4.99
C GLY A 6 0.31 -8.85 6.21
N VAL A 7 0.94 -9.86 6.80
CA VAL A 7 0.38 -10.64 7.91
C VAL A 7 1.06 -10.37 9.26
N GLU A 8 2.31 -9.91 9.26
CA GLU A 8 3.08 -9.68 10.51
C GLU A 8 2.74 -8.36 11.19
N ASP A 9 2.50 -7.31 10.41
CA ASP A 9 2.09 -6.00 10.92
C ASP A 9 0.78 -5.57 10.25
N PRO A 10 -0.33 -5.41 11.01
CA PRO A 10 -1.62 -5.02 10.47
C PRO A 10 -1.64 -3.60 9.88
N THR A 11 -0.58 -2.82 10.12
CA THR A 11 -0.41 -1.45 9.63
C THR A 11 0.20 -1.37 8.23
N PHE A 12 0.77 -2.46 7.70
CA PHE A 12 1.31 -2.52 6.35
C PHE A 12 0.23 -2.37 5.27
N PHE A 13 0.64 -1.87 4.10
CA PHE A 13 -0.29 -1.58 3.01
C PHE A 13 -1.02 -2.81 2.51
N ASP A 14 -0.33 -3.95 2.35
CA ASP A 14 -0.96 -5.19 1.91
C ASP A 14 -1.99 -5.69 2.92
N ALA A 15 -1.67 -5.60 4.22
CA ALA A 15 -2.59 -5.93 5.31
C ALA A 15 -3.85 -5.06 5.29
N ARG A 16 -3.67 -3.76 5.05
CA ARG A 16 -4.78 -2.80 4.97
C ARG A 16 -5.59 -2.97 3.70
N CYS A 17 -4.97 -3.24 2.57
CA CYS A 17 -5.62 -3.46 1.28
C CYS A 17 -6.48 -4.72 1.31
N THR A 18 -5.93 -5.85 1.79
CA THR A 18 -6.68 -7.11 1.92
C THR A 18 -7.87 -6.97 2.88
N ARG A 19 -7.71 -6.26 4.00
CA ARG A 19 -8.83 -5.93 4.90
C ARG A 19 -9.86 -5.00 4.26
N PHE A 20 -9.41 -4.01 3.49
CA PHE A 20 -10.28 -3.10 2.76
C PHE A 20 -11.12 -3.87 1.74
N LEU A 21 -10.56 -4.89 1.08
CA LEU A 21 -11.27 -5.78 0.13
C LEU A 21 -12.01 -6.95 0.82
N GLY A 22 -11.78 -7.18 2.12
CA GLY A 22 -12.38 -8.31 2.85
C GLY A 22 -11.85 -9.68 2.41
N VAL A 23 -10.60 -9.76 1.94
CA VAL A 23 -9.98 -10.98 1.41
C VAL A 23 -8.87 -11.43 2.34
N ASN A 24 -8.69 -12.75 2.49
CA ASN A 24 -7.54 -13.31 3.20
C ASN A 24 -6.28 -13.22 2.32
N TYR A 25 -5.16 -12.76 2.88
CA TYR A 25 -3.91 -12.57 2.14
C TYR A 25 -3.37 -13.88 1.53
N ASP A 26 -3.38 -14.99 2.27
CA ASP A 26 -2.86 -16.27 1.78
C ASP A 26 -3.69 -16.83 0.63
N ASP A 27 -5.01 -16.60 0.65
CA ASP A 27 -5.90 -16.96 -0.46
C ASP A 27 -5.61 -16.09 -1.70
N LEU A 28 -5.37 -14.79 -1.50
CA LEU A 28 -5.00 -13.89 -2.59
C LEU A 28 -3.64 -14.27 -3.21
N VAL A 29 -2.63 -14.61 -2.41
CA VAL A 29 -1.33 -15.07 -2.92
C VAL A 29 -1.49 -16.30 -3.81
N LYS A 30 -2.26 -17.31 -3.36
CA LYS A 30 -2.52 -18.51 -4.16
C LYS A 30 -3.21 -18.15 -5.47
N ARG A 31 -4.25 -17.31 -5.43
CA ARG A 31 -4.97 -16.87 -6.63
C ARG A 31 -4.07 -16.14 -7.62
N THR A 32 -3.21 -15.22 -7.14
CA THR A 32 -2.30 -14.46 -8.01
C THR A 32 -1.26 -15.37 -8.68
N LEU A 33 -0.77 -16.39 -7.98
CA LEU A 33 0.20 -17.35 -8.53
C LEU A 33 -0.36 -18.24 -9.64
N GLU A 34 -1.69 -18.37 -9.75
CA GLU A 34 -2.35 -19.04 -10.88
C GLU A 34 -2.29 -18.19 -12.18
N GLY A 35 -1.87 -16.93 -12.10
CA GLY A 35 -1.81 -16.00 -13.22
C GLY A 35 -3.14 -15.30 -13.53
N GLY A 36 -3.16 -14.53 -14.61
CA GLY A 36 -4.29 -13.67 -15.01
C GLY A 36 -3.92 -12.19 -15.05
N SER A 37 -4.88 -11.36 -15.44
CA SER A 37 -4.74 -9.90 -15.41
C SER A 37 -5.10 -9.32 -14.04
N ASP A 38 -4.69 -8.08 -13.80
CA ASP A 38 -5.04 -7.33 -12.59
C ASP A 38 -6.57 -7.21 -12.42
N ASP A 39 -7.30 -6.99 -13.52
CA ASP A 39 -8.76 -6.90 -13.51
C ASP A 39 -9.42 -8.24 -13.13
N GLU A 40 -8.88 -9.37 -13.61
CA GLU A 40 -9.38 -10.70 -13.28
C GLU A 40 -9.14 -11.04 -11.80
N ILE A 41 -7.99 -10.65 -11.25
CA ILE A 41 -7.66 -10.84 -9.84
C ILE A 41 -8.53 -9.91 -8.97
N LEU A 42 -8.73 -8.66 -9.38
CA LEU A 42 -9.58 -7.71 -8.67
C LEU A 42 -11.04 -8.14 -8.63
N GLU A 43 -11.59 -8.63 -9.74
CA GLU A 43 -12.95 -9.15 -9.77
C GLU A 43 -13.09 -10.39 -8.89
N TRP A 44 -12.07 -11.26 -8.87
CA TRP A 44 -12.03 -12.39 -7.93
C TRP A 44 -12.05 -11.92 -6.46
N CYS A 45 -11.30 -10.88 -6.12
CA CYS A 45 -11.33 -10.27 -4.78
C CYS A 45 -12.73 -9.79 -4.41
N PHE A 46 -13.44 -9.14 -5.34
CA PHE A 46 -14.81 -8.69 -5.10
C PHE A 46 -15.80 -9.84 -4.88
N GLY A 47 -15.62 -10.96 -5.58
CA GLY A 47 -16.45 -12.16 -5.40
C GLY A 47 -16.18 -12.91 -4.11
N ARG A 48 -14.93 -12.89 -3.61
CA ARG A 48 -14.52 -13.60 -2.38
C ARG A 48 -14.72 -12.77 -1.11
N GLY A 49 -14.55 -11.46 -1.20
CA GLY A 49 -14.65 -10.52 -0.10
C GLY A 49 -15.81 -9.56 -0.29
N ARG A 50 -15.51 -8.30 -0.58
CA ARG A 50 -16.52 -7.27 -0.86
C ARG A 50 -16.09 -6.37 -2.01
N ARG A 51 -17.07 -5.72 -2.64
CA ARG A 51 -16.85 -4.63 -3.59
C ARG A 51 -17.10 -3.29 -2.88
N PRO A 52 -16.06 -2.49 -2.58
CA PRO A 52 -16.24 -1.20 -1.96
C PRO A 52 -17.00 -0.23 -2.87
N SER A 53 -17.77 0.67 -2.28
CA SER A 53 -18.46 1.74 -2.99
C SER A 53 -17.47 2.80 -3.52
N ALA A 54 -17.93 3.66 -4.43
CA ALA A 54 -17.12 4.77 -4.93
C ALA A 54 -16.64 5.71 -3.80
N GLU A 55 -17.47 5.93 -2.78
CA GLU A 55 -17.10 6.73 -1.60
C GLU A 55 -16.01 6.04 -0.78
N GLU A 56 -16.16 4.73 -0.51
CA GLU A 56 -15.17 3.97 0.25
C GLU A 56 -13.82 3.91 -0.47
N ILE A 57 -13.83 3.77 -1.81
CA ILE A 57 -12.63 3.86 -2.66
C ILE A 57 -12.00 5.24 -2.54
N GLY A 58 -12.80 6.31 -2.59
CA GLY A 58 -12.33 7.69 -2.43
C GLY A 58 -11.64 7.91 -1.08
N ILE A 59 -12.25 7.44 0.01
CA ILE A 59 -11.69 7.52 1.36
C ILE A 59 -10.40 6.71 1.46
N TRP A 60 -10.39 5.49 0.94
CA TRP A 60 -9.21 4.62 0.92
C TRP A 60 -8.04 5.26 0.16
N ASN A 61 -8.28 5.78 -1.04
CA ASN A 61 -7.26 6.45 -1.84
C ASN A 61 -6.74 7.71 -1.14
N ALA A 62 -7.61 8.50 -0.51
CA ALA A 62 -7.22 9.68 0.25
C ALA A 62 -6.39 9.34 1.49
N PHE A 63 -6.70 8.23 2.16
CA PHE A 63 -5.91 7.71 3.28
C PHE A 63 -4.52 7.27 2.81
N LEU A 64 -4.46 6.42 1.78
CA LEU A 64 -3.21 5.82 1.31
C LEU A 64 -2.26 6.88 0.73
N SER A 65 -2.78 7.81 -0.07
CA SER A 65 -2.01 8.91 -0.69
C SER A 65 -1.42 9.90 0.30
N LYS A 66 -1.89 9.93 1.55
CA LYS A 66 -1.40 10.85 2.59
C LYS A 66 -0.69 10.14 3.72
N ARG A 67 -0.54 8.81 3.65
CA ARG A 67 0.10 8.06 4.73
C ARG A 67 1.53 8.55 4.95
N GLY A 68 1.87 8.87 6.19
CA GLY A 68 3.15 9.45 6.60
C GLY A 68 3.13 10.98 6.69
N TRP A 69 2.10 11.65 6.15
CA TRP A 69 1.97 13.10 6.23
C TRP A 69 1.11 13.51 7.42
N ARG A 70 1.76 14.03 8.47
CA ARG A 70 1.11 14.51 9.71
C ARG A 70 0.22 13.46 10.37
N ASP A 71 0.64 12.20 10.34
CA ASP A 71 -0.08 11.06 10.91
C ASP A 71 0.87 10.19 11.76
N GLU A 72 0.39 9.05 12.27
CA GLU A 72 1.21 8.23 13.17
C GLU A 72 2.46 7.60 12.51
N ALA A 73 2.58 7.56 11.16
CA ALA A 73 3.78 7.04 10.50
C ALA A 73 4.75 8.11 10.04
N SER A 74 4.53 9.39 10.39
CA SER A 74 5.48 10.44 10.03
C SER A 74 6.88 10.17 10.58
N ALA A 75 7.01 9.67 11.81
CA ALA A 75 8.31 9.36 12.40
C ALA A 75 9.02 8.20 11.66
N ASP A 76 8.26 7.15 11.34
CA ASP A 76 8.79 5.98 10.65
C ASP A 76 9.19 6.29 9.20
N LEU A 77 8.41 7.15 8.52
CA LEU A 77 8.73 7.66 7.19
C LEU A 77 10.06 8.42 7.19
N GLU A 78 10.25 9.35 8.14
CA GLU A 78 11.51 10.11 8.25
C GLU A 78 12.71 9.20 8.58
N ALA A 79 12.50 8.17 9.40
CA ALA A 79 13.52 7.16 9.64
C ALA A 79 13.83 6.34 8.38
N ALA A 80 12.82 5.96 7.60
CA ALA A 80 12.97 5.22 6.35
C ALA A 80 13.72 6.06 5.29
N LYS A 81 13.32 7.32 5.08
CA LYS A 81 14.04 8.26 4.21
C LYS A 81 15.52 8.33 4.52
N LYS A 82 15.89 8.42 5.80
CA LYS A 82 17.31 8.44 6.23
C LYS A 82 18.03 7.13 5.90
N ARG A 83 17.40 5.97 6.15
CA ARG A 83 17.97 4.66 5.82
C ARG A 83 18.20 4.48 4.32
N SER A 84 17.32 5.02 3.49
CA SER A 84 17.41 4.95 2.03
C SER A 84 18.32 6.03 1.43
N GLY A 85 19.01 6.85 2.24
CA GLY A 85 19.88 7.92 1.76
C GLY A 85 19.14 9.11 1.15
N LEU A 86 17.84 9.23 1.40
CA LEU A 86 16.92 10.26 0.87
C LEU A 86 16.50 11.27 1.95
N GLY A 87 17.22 11.36 3.07
CA GLY A 87 16.87 12.21 4.20
C GLY A 87 16.72 13.70 3.87
N ASP A 88 17.49 14.19 2.89
CA ASP A 88 17.48 15.61 2.48
C ASP A 88 16.39 15.93 1.44
N ARG A 89 15.62 14.94 0.99
CA ARG A 89 14.55 15.10 -0.01
C ARG A 89 13.28 15.64 0.64
N VAL A 90 13.08 16.96 0.49
CA VAL A 90 11.92 17.69 1.01
C VAL A 90 10.63 17.44 0.22
N ASP A 91 10.75 16.95 -1.01
CA ASP A 91 9.64 16.58 -1.88
C ASP A 91 9.03 15.21 -1.52
N ILE A 92 9.70 14.41 -0.69
CA ILE A 92 9.17 13.14 -0.14
C ILE A 92 8.40 13.46 1.14
N GLN A 93 7.07 13.47 1.06
CA GLN A 93 6.17 13.83 2.17
C GLN A 93 5.33 12.65 2.67
N THR A 94 5.22 11.59 1.88
CA THR A 94 4.41 10.40 2.13
C THR A 94 5.21 9.12 1.87
N TRP A 95 4.68 7.98 2.33
CA TRP A 95 5.26 6.67 2.00
C TRP A 95 5.22 6.36 0.49
N ILE A 96 4.18 6.82 -0.22
CA ILE A 96 4.12 6.65 -1.68
C ILE A 96 5.23 7.46 -2.35
N ASP A 97 5.50 8.68 -1.90
CA ASP A 97 6.61 9.48 -2.44
C ASP A 97 7.97 8.79 -2.24
N LEU A 98 8.14 8.11 -1.09
CA LEU A 98 9.37 7.37 -0.79
C LEU A 98 9.51 6.17 -1.74
N HIS A 99 8.45 5.36 -1.90
CA HIS A 99 8.48 4.22 -2.83
C HIS A 99 8.73 4.67 -4.27
N ASP A 100 8.06 5.74 -4.71
CA ASP A 100 8.30 6.33 -6.02
C ASP A 100 9.78 6.69 -6.18
N ALA A 101 10.37 7.40 -5.21
CA ALA A 101 11.79 7.78 -5.26
C ALA A 101 12.74 6.58 -5.23
N GLU A 102 12.45 5.55 -4.43
CA GLU A 102 13.24 4.31 -4.34
C GLU A 102 13.19 3.50 -5.66
N GLU A 103 12.07 3.55 -6.37
CA GLU A 103 11.89 2.94 -7.68
C GLU A 103 12.38 3.82 -8.84
N GLY A 104 12.98 4.98 -8.55
CA GLY A 104 13.49 5.91 -9.56
C GLY A 104 12.40 6.72 -10.27
N ARG A 105 11.16 6.72 -9.76
CA ARG A 105 10.04 7.53 -10.21
C ARG A 105 10.04 8.88 -9.48
N THR A 106 9.51 9.92 -10.12
CA THR A 106 9.37 11.24 -9.48
C THR A 106 8.11 11.25 -8.61
N PRO A 107 8.19 11.65 -7.33
CA PRO A 107 7.01 11.82 -6.47
C PRO A 107 5.96 12.71 -7.14
N ARG A 108 4.70 12.27 -7.12
CA ARG A 108 3.58 12.97 -7.77
C ARG A 108 2.74 13.71 -6.73
N LYS A 109 2.30 14.92 -7.09
CA LYS A 109 1.41 15.75 -6.28
C LYS A 109 -0.04 15.29 -6.34
#